data_AF-A0A6V7JQB3-F1
#
_entry.id   AF-A0A6V7JQB3-F1
#
_cell.length_a   1.000
_cell.length_b   1.000
_cell.length_c   1.000
_cell.angle_alpha   90.00
_cell.angle_beta   90.00
_cell.angle_gamma   90.00
#
_symmetry.space_group_name_H-M   'P 1'
#
loop_
_entity.id
_entity.type
_entity.pdbx_description
1 polymer ?
#
loop_
_entity_poly.entity_id
_entity_poly.type
_entity_poly.pdbx_seq_one_letter_code
_entity_poly.pdbx_strand_id
1 'polypeptide(L)' 'ANQRQRFDAKRFKLPEYQVGDVVMVAALPVATGDSRKLAAKAKGPFKVTAVLPNDRYEVQDMGPEESAQ' A
#
# COMPACT_ATOMS: atom_id res chain seq x y z
N ALA A 1 -35.17 -10.31 3.42
CA ALA A 1 -33.95 -10.34 2.58
C ALA A 1 -32.96 -9.21 2.96
N ASN A 2 -32.54 -9.09 4.23
CA ASN A 2 -31.73 -7.96 4.73
C ASN A 2 -30.37 -8.37 5.33
N GLN A 3 -29.99 -9.65 5.26
CA GLN A 3 -28.80 -10.15 5.96
C GLN A 3 -27.50 -9.71 5.26
N ARG A 4 -27.48 -9.71 3.93
CA ARG A 4 -26.32 -9.34 3.12
C ARG A 4 -25.93 -7.86 3.30
N GLN A 5 -26.89 -6.94 3.22
CA GLN A 5 -26.64 -5.51 3.44
C GLN A 5 -26.13 -5.20 4.86
N ARG A 6 -26.69 -5.84 5.89
CA ARG A 6 -26.21 -5.68 7.28
C ARG A 6 -24.81 -6.26 7.49
N PHE A 7 -24.48 -7.32 6.75
CA PHE A 7 -23.17 -7.95 6.77
C PHE A 7 -22.13 -7.06 6.08
N ASP A 8 -22.45 -6.54 4.90
CA ASP A 8 -21.56 -5.67 4.11
C ASP A 8 -21.33 -4.32 4.83
N ALA A 9 -22.36 -3.76 5.49
CA ALA A 9 -22.24 -2.50 6.24
C ALA A 9 -21.27 -2.55 7.43
N LYS A 10 -20.97 -3.74 7.97
CA LYS A 10 -20.01 -3.92 9.07
C LYS A 10 -18.58 -4.14 8.59
N ARG A 11 -18.36 -4.35 7.29
CA ARG A 11 -17.03 -4.60 6.74
C ARG A 11 -16.27 -3.28 6.62
N PHE A 12 -15.00 -3.32 6.95
CA PHE A 12 -14.08 -2.22 6.72
C PHE A 12 -13.90 -2.03 5.21
N LYS A 13 -14.03 -0.78 4.73
CA LYS A 13 -13.76 -0.44 3.33
C LYS A 13 -12.25 -0.35 3.13
N LEU A 14 -11.75 -1.01 2.09
CA LEU A 14 -10.34 -0.91 1.71
C LEU A 14 -10.04 0.51 1.23
N PRO A 15 -8.84 1.04 1.53
CA PRO A 15 -8.37 2.29 0.92
C PRO A 15 -8.24 2.11 -0.60
N GLU A 16 -8.82 3.02 -1.36
CA GLU A 16 -8.68 3.10 -2.81
C GLU A 16 -7.69 4.21 -3.15
N TYR A 17 -6.78 3.94 -4.09
CA TYR A 17 -5.76 4.89 -4.55
C TYR A 17 -6.00 5.27 -6.00
N GLN A 18 -5.61 6.49 -6.36
CA GLN A 18 -5.71 7.01 -7.71
C GLN A 18 -4.33 7.16 -8.35
N VAL A 19 -4.31 7.21 -9.68
CA VAL A 19 -3.08 7.45 -10.43
C VAL A 19 -2.51 8.82 -10.04
N GLY A 20 -1.24 8.84 -9.63
CA GLY A 20 -0.55 10.02 -9.15
C GLY A 20 -0.42 10.12 -7.62
N ASP A 21 -1.14 9.29 -6.86
CA ASP A 21 -1.01 9.25 -5.40
C ASP A 21 0.37 8.75 -4.99
N VAL A 22 0.88 9.31 -3.88
CA VAL A 22 2.14 8.91 -3.26
C VAL A 22 1.84 7.95 -2.11
N VAL A 23 2.34 6.73 -2.21
CA VAL A 23 2.07 5.63 -1.28
C VAL A 23 3.35 5.01 -0.76
N MET A 24 3.33 4.53 0.48
CA MET A 24 4.39 3.68 1.03
C MET A 24 3.95 2.23 1.01
N VAL A 25 4.84 1.32 0.60
CA VAL A 25 4.55 -0.11 0.56
C VAL A 25 5.11 -0.79 1.80
N ALA A 26 4.31 -1.63 2.47
CA ALA A 26 4.78 -2.40 3.62
C ALA A 26 5.97 -3.30 3.23
N ALA A 27 7.09 -3.14 3.95
CA ALA A 27 8.26 -3.97 3.76
C ALA A 27 8.08 -5.25 4.58
N LEU A 28 8.07 -6.40 3.91
CA LEU A 28 8.24 -7.68 4.60
C LEU A 28 9.74 -7.95 4.73
N PRO A 29 10.30 -7.91 5.96
CA PRO A 29 11.72 -8.18 6.15
C PRO A 29 12.01 -9.65 5.81
N VAL A 30 13.06 -9.88 5.03
CA VAL A 30 13.54 -11.24 4.71
C VAL A 30 14.02 -11.90 6.01
N ALA A 31 13.69 -13.18 6.21
CA ALA A 31 14.07 -13.93 7.40
C ALA A 31 15.56 -14.32 7.34
N THR A 32 16.45 -13.38 7.62
CA THR A 32 17.91 -13.58 7.60
C THR A 32 18.45 -14.22 8.89
N GLY A 33 17.64 -14.25 9.97
CA GLY A 33 18.07 -14.69 11.30
C GLY A 33 18.51 -13.53 12.22
N ASP A 34 18.72 -12.35 11.65
CA ASP A 34 19.10 -11.13 12.38
C ASP A 34 17.92 -10.42 13.07
N SER A 35 18.27 -9.52 14.00
CA SER A 35 17.30 -8.73 14.77
C SER A 35 16.49 -7.78 13.88
N ARG A 36 15.17 -7.99 13.84
CA ARG A 36 14.21 -7.18 13.05
C ARG A 36 13.82 -5.84 13.69
N LYS A 37 14.34 -5.51 14.89
CA LYS A 37 13.90 -4.32 15.66
C LYS A 37 14.19 -2.99 14.95
N LEU A 38 15.31 -2.92 14.23
CA LEU A 38 15.75 -1.71 13.51
C LEU A 38 15.43 -1.76 12.01
N ALA A 39 14.84 -2.85 11.52
CA ALA A 39 14.51 -2.96 10.11
C ALA A 39 13.36 -2.02 9.73
N ALA A 40 13.50 -1.31 8.61
CA ALA A 40 12.45 -0.46 8.07
C ALA A 40 11.19 -1.29 7.78
N LYS A 41 10.05 -0.84 8.31
CA LYS A 41 8.75 -1.53 8.15
C LYS A 41 8.02 -1.18 6.86
N ALA A 42 8.47 -0.14 6.17
CA ALA A 42 7.91 0.34 4.91
C ALA A 42 9.05 0.68 3.95
N LYS A 43 8.81 0.42 2.67
CA LYS A 43 9.66 0.85 1.55
C LYS A 43 9.14 2.19 1.05
N GLY A 44 10.02 2.90 0.34
CA GLY A 44 9.98 4.34 0.03
C GLY A 44 8.68 4.93 -0.53
N PRO A 45 8.73 6.22 -0.89
CA PRO A 45 7.60 6.87 -1.53
C PRO A 45 7.50 6.37 -2.98
N PHE A 46 6.42 5.65 -3.26
CA PHE A 46 6.10 5.24 -4.62
C PHE A 46 4.95 6.07 -5.17
N LYS A 47 4.96 6.33 -6.46
CA LYS A 47 3.85 6.94 -7.19
C LYS A 47 3.02 5.87 -7.85
N VAL A 48 1.70 5.90 -7.67
CA VAL A 48 0.79 5.01 -8.38
C VAL A 48 0.72 5.41 -9.85
N THR A 49 1.08 4.50 -10.75
CA THR A 49 1.08 4.74 -12.21
C THR A 49 -0.17 4.21 -12.88
N ALA A 50 -0.71 3.09 -12.39
CA ALA A 50 -1.92 2.48 -12.93
C ALA A 50 -2.71 1.76 -11.84
N VAL A 51 -4.04 1.84 -11.93
CA VAL A 51 -4.98 1.05 -11.13
C VAL A 51 -5.40 -0.16 -11.94
N LEU A 52 -5.11 -1.36 -11.42
CA LEU A 52 -5.42 -2.65 -12.04
C LEU A 52 -6.66 -3.28 -11.40
N PRO A 53 -7.32 -4.23 -12.08
CA PRO A 53 -8.43 -4.98 -11.51
C PRO A 53 -8.02 -5.76 -10.24
N ASN A 54 -8.95 -5.89 -9.30
CA ASN A 54 -8.80 -6.62 -8.03
C ASN A 54 -7.81 -5.96 -7.05
N ASP A 55 -7.95 -4.65 -6.82
CA ASP A 55 -7.19 -3.86 -5.83
C ASP A 55 -5.66 -3.92 -6.03
N ARG A 56 -5.23 -4.07 -7.29
CA ARG A 56 -3.83 -4.09 -7.66
C ARG A 56 -3.44 -2.72 -8.18
N TYR A 57 -2.22 -2.30 -7.85
CA TYR A 57 -1.70 -1.00 -8.25
C TYR A 57 -0.30 -1.20 -8.80
N GLU A 58 -0.03 -0.64 -9.97
CA GLU A 58 1.33 -0.47 -10.45
C GLU A 58 1.90 0.78 -9.80
N VAL A 59 3.11 0.64 -9.27
CA VAL A 59 3.78 1.70 -8.53
C VAL A 59 5.19 1.89 -9.08
N GLN A 60 5.60 3.15 -9.21
CA GLN A 60 6.93 3.54 -9.66
C GLN A 60 7.69 4.19 -8.49
N ASP A 61 8.95 3.81 -8.33
CA ASP A 61 9.83 4.40 -7.32
C ASP A 61 10.12 5.85 -7.70
N MET A 62 9.76 6.79 -6.82
CA MET A 62 10.20 8.17 -6.97
C MET A 62 11.57 8.25 -6.33
N GLY A 63 12.59 8.51 -7.15
CA GLY A 63 13.95 8.67 -6.67
C GLY A 63 14.02 9.69 -5.52
N PRO A 64 15.11 9.66 -4.72
CA PRO A 64 15.22 10.45 -3.50
C PRO A 64 15.04 11.97 -3.70
N GLU A 65 15.16 12.46 -4.92
CA GLU A 65 15.14 13.88 -5.27
C GLU A 65 13.72 14.48 -5.36
N GLU A 66 12.69 13.68 -5.63
CA GLU A 66 11.32 14.20 -5.85
C GLU A 66 10.46 14.24 -4.58
N SER A 67 10.84 13.52 -3.52
CA SER A 67 10.05 13.43 -2.28
C SER A 67 10.18 14.64 -1.33
N ALA A 68 11.07 15.59 -1.65
CA ALA A 68 11.47 16.69 -0.76
C ALA A 68 10.89 18.07 -1.12
N GLN A 69 9.98 18.14 -2.10
CA GLN A 69 9.34 19.40 -2.53
C GLN A 69 8.02 19.68 -1.81
#